data_AF-A0A2G2VSA9-F1
#
_entry.id   AF-A0A2G2VSA9-F1
#
_cell.length_a   1.000
_cell.length_b   1.000
_cell.length_c   1.000
_cell.angle_alpha   90.00
_cell.angle_beta   90.00
_cell.angle_gamma   90.00
#
_symmetry.space_group_name_H-M   'P 1'
#
loop_
_entity.id
_entity.type
_entity.pdbx_description
1 polymer ?
#
loop_
_entity_poly.entity_id
_entity_poly.type
_entity_poly.pdbx_seq_one_letter_code
_entity_poly.pdbx_strand_id
1 'polypeptide(L)'
;MLYLFTLNQFFTTIFIHGKSSIVIIFQAAYQEPNIQKEIMSSPSKRREMDLMKLMMSDYKVEMVNDGMQEFHVHFHGPAESPYHGGVWKMKVELPDAYPYKSPSISFVNKMYHPNVDEMSGSVCLDVINQTWSPMFDLTNVFEVFLPQLLLYPNPSDPLNGEAAALMMRDRTAYEQRVKEYCQKYAKPEDVGASPEEQSSDEELSDAEYDSDDEAMAGPVDP
;
A
#
# COMPACT_ATOMS: atom_id res chain seq x y z
N MET A 1 23.52 25.25 -14.09
CA MET A 1 23.76 24.31 -12.98
C MET A 1 23.59 22.91 -13.55
N LEU A 2 24.68 22.14 -13.57
CA LEU A 2 24.81 20.85 -14.23
C LEU A 2 24.10 19.74 -13.44
N TYR A 3 23.59 18.71 -14.11
CA TYR A 3 23.87 17.33 -13.72
C TYR A 3 24.14 16.49 -14.97
N LEU A 4 25.39 16.01 -15.07
CA LEU A 4 25.85 15.02 -16.03
C LEU A 4 25.29 13.65 -15.65
N PHE A 5 24.82 12.89 -16.63
CA PHE A 5 24.90 11.42 -16.58
C PHE A 5 25.68 10.92 -17.79
N THR A 6 26.77 10.24 -17.49
CA THR A 6 27.71 9.59 -18.41
C THR A 6 27.04 8.38 -19.07
N LEU A 7 26.96 8.35 -20.40
CA LEU A 7 26.57 7.15 -21.15
C LEU A 7 27.71 6.71 -22.06
N ASN A 8 28.08 5.45 -21.89
CA ASN A 8 29.16 4.72 -22.54
C ASN A 8 29.05 4.79 -24.07
N GLN A 9 30.11 5.26 -24.75
CA GLN A 9 30.19 5.38 -26.20
C GLN A 9 30.90 4.15 -26.79
N PHE A 10 30.25 3.43 -27.71
CA PHE A 10 30.95 2.51 -28.61
C PHE A 10 31.09 3.18 -29.98
N PHE A 11 32.32 3.42 -30.41
CA PHE A 11 32.64 4.07 -31.68
C PHE A 11 32.83 3.03 -32.79
N THR A 12 32.19 3.23 -33.96
CA THR A 12 32.60 2.58 -35.21
C THR A 12 32.93 3.66 -36.24
N THR A 13 34.15 3.63 -36.76
CA THR A 13 34.69 4.61 -37.71
C THR A 13 34.43 4.15 -39.14
N ILE A 14 33.80 4.99 -39.98
CA ILE A 14 33.72 4.79 -41.43
C ILE A 14 34.43 5.96 -42.13
N PHE A 15 35.35 5.65 -43.06
CA PHE A 15 36.12 6.63 -43.81
C PHE A 15 35.50 6.89 -45.19
N ILE A 16 35.21 8.15 -45.53
CA ILE A 16 35.04 8.59 -46.92
C ILE A 16 35.78 9.91 -47.14
N HIS A 17 36.77 9.87 -48.03
CA HIS A 17 37.43 10.97 -48.77
C HIS A 17 37.74 12.27 -48.00
N GLY A 18 38.92 12.26 -47.36
CA GLY A 18 39.87 13.37 -47.48
C GLY A 18 39.65 14.64 -46.66
N LYS A 19 38.65 14.72 -45.79
CA LYS A 19 38.56 15.77 -44.76
C LYS A 19 38.13 15.16 -43.44
N SER A 20 39.00 15.25 -42.42
CA SER A 20 38.69 14.85 -41.05
C SER A 20 37.57 15.74 -40.52
N SER A 21 36.35 15.24 -40.54
CA SER A 21 35.23 15.80 -39.80
C SER A 21 34.61 14.64 -39.02
N ILE A 22 34.73 14.73 -37.70
CA ILE A 22 34.06 13.82 -36.77
C ILE A 22 32.56 14.09 -36.93
N VAL A 23 31.83 13.17 -37.55
CA VAL A 23 30.36 13.20 -37.56
C VAL A 23 29.89 12.34 -36.40
N ILE A 24 29.32 12.99 -35.39
CA ILE A 24 28.63 12.32 -34.28
C ILE A 24 27.29 11.83 -34.83
N ILE A 25 27.20 10.55 -35.18
CA ILE A 25 25.92 9.92 -35.46
C ILE A 25 25.35 9.49 -34.10
N PHE A 26 24.38 10.23 -33.59
CA PHE A 26 23.52 9.73 -32.52
C PHE A 26 22.69 8.59 -33.12
N GLN A 27 23.07 7.35 -32.82
CA GLN A 27 22.13 6.25 -32.91
C GLN A 27 21.12 6.47 -31.78
N ALA A 28 20.06 7.24 -32.06
CA ALA A 28 18.87 7.15 -31.26
C ALA A 28 18.44 5.68 -31.32
N ALA A 29 18.51 4.98 -30.19
CA ALA A 29 17.71 3.79 -30.03
C ALA A 29 16.26 4.26 -30.20
N TYR A 30 15.74 4.12 -31.42
CA TYR A 30 14.34 4.36 -31.74
C TYR A 30 13.58 3.22 -31.10
N GLN A 31 13.31 3.35 -29.81
CA GLN A 31 12.44 2.41 -29.11
C GLN A 31 11.03 2.72 -29.59
N GLU A 32 10.50 1.80 -30.39
CA GLU A 32 9.14 1.78 -30.95
C GLU A 32 8.11 2.44 -30.00
N PRO A 33 7.53 3.60 -30.36
CA PRO A 33 6.49 4.26 -29.54
C PRO A 33 5.15 3.49 -29.47
N ASN A 34 5.09 2.29 -30.04
CA ASN A 34 3.88 1.48 -30.13
C ASN A 34 3.72 0.45 -29.00
N ILE A 35 4.81 -0.05 -28.41
CA ILE A 35 4.72 -1.14 -27.41
C ILE A 35 4.13 -0.64 -26.08
N GLN A 36 4.44 0.59 -25.66
CA GLN A 36 3.81 1.19 -24.48
C GLN A 36 2.35 1.62 -24.73
N LYS A 37 1.97 1.94 -25.98
CA LYS A 37 0.58 2.28 -26.33
C LYS A 37 -0.34 1.06 -26.36
N GLU A 38 0.17 -0.12 -26.73
CA GLU A 38 -0.63 -1.35 -26.78
C GLU A 38 -0.81 -2.04 -25.42
N ILE A 39 0.11 -1.85 -24.47
CA ILE A 39 -0.08 -2.37 -23.09
C ILE A 39 -1.15 -1.54 -22.35
N MET A 40 -1.42 -0.30 -22.77
CA MET A 40 -2.51 0.55 -22.26
C MET A 40 -3.84 0.40 -23.02
N SER A 41 -4.06 -0.70 -23.73
CA SER A 41 -5.03 -0.79 -24.84
C SER A 41 -6.54 -0.82 -24.50
N SER A 42 -6.97 -0.44 -23.30
CA SER A 42 -8.29 0.16 -23.03
C SER A 42 -8.42 0.44 -21.52
N PRO A 43 -9.24 1.42 -21.10
CA PRO A 43 -9.65 1.57 -19.70
C PRO A 43 -10.09 0.24 -19.07
N SER A 44 -10.77 -0.62 -19.84
CA SER A 44 -11.20 -1.95 -19.40
C SER A 44 -10.03 -2.88 -19.10
N LYS A 45 -9.03 -2.97 -19.99
CA LYS A 45 -7.82 -3.80 -19.76
C LYS A 45 -7.01 -3.31 -18.57
N ARG A 46 -6.93 -1.99 -18.37
CA ARG A 46 -6.20 -1.42 -17.23
C ARG A 46 -6.89 -1.76 -15.89
N ARG A 47 -8.23 -1.67 -15.82
CA ARG A 47 -8.98 -2.11 -14.63
C ARG A 47 -8.74 -3.59 -14.32
N GLU A 48 -8.83 -4.44 -15.34
CA GLU A 48 -8.65 -5.89 -15.21
C GLU A 48 -7.23 -6.24 -14.71
N MET A 49 -6.20 -5.65 -15.32
CA MET A 49 -4.81 -5.86 -14.91
C MET A 49 -4.57 -5.44 -13.45
N ASP A 50 -5.04 -4.25 -13.05
CA ASP A 50 -4.81 -3.73 -11.71
C ASP A 50 -5.57 -4.54 -10.64
N LEU A 51 -6.80 -4.98 -10.96
CA LEU A 51 -7.56 -5.89 -10.10
C LEU A 51 -6.86 -7.25 -9.98
N MET A 52 -6.40 -7.84 -11.08
CA MET A 52 -5.67 -9.12 -11.04
C MET A 52 -4.39 -9.01 -10.22
N LYS A 53 -3.63 -7.92 -10.36
CA LYS A 53 -2.45 -7.66 -9.52
C LYS A 53 -2.82 -7.61 -8.04
N LEU A 54 -3.91 -6.91 -7.70
CA LEU A 54 -4.39 -6.83 -6.32
C LEU A 54 -4.83 -8.21 -5.79
N MET A 55 -5.51 -9.02 -6.60
CA MET A 55 -5.92 -10.39 -6.23
C MET A 55 -4.73 -11.35 -6.07
N MET A 56 -3.58 -11.05 -6.66
CA MET A 56 -2.34 -11.82 -6.51
C MET A 56 -1.43 -11.30 -5.38
N SER A 57 -1.83 -10.22 -4.71
CA SER A 57 -1.14 -9.69 -3.53
C SER A 57 -1.66 -10.34 -2.24
N ASP A 58 -1.11 -9.95 -1.10
CA ASP A 58 -1.52 -10.46 0.22
C ASP A 58 -2.88 -9.88 0.69
N TYR A 59 -3.49 -8.99 -0.08
CA TYR A 59 -4.81 -8.45 0.24
C TYR A 59 -5.92 -9.45 -0.04
N LYS A 60 -6.79 -9.66 0.94
CA LYS A 60 -8.05 -10.39 0.75
C LYS A 60 -9.05 -9.54 -0.05
N VAL A 61 -9.34 -9.96 -1.28
CA VAL A 61 -10.28 -9.30 -2.20
C VAL A 61 -11.56 -10.12 -2.33
N GLU A 62 -12.72 -9.47 -2.21
CA GLU A 62 -14.05 -10.07 -2.39
C GLU A 62 -14.80 -9.38 -3.54
N MET A 63 -15.08 -10.12 -4.61
CA MET A 63 -15.78 -9.58 -5.77
C MET A 63 -17.26 -9.32 -5.49
N VAL A 64 -17.82 -8.27 -6.09
CA VAL A 64 -19.26 -7.94 -6.01
C VAL A 64 -19.92 -8.17 -7.37
N ASN A 65 -21.01 -8.95 -7.40
CA ASN A 65 -21.90 -9.13 -8.56
C ASN A 65 -21.19 -9.53 -9.88
N ASP A 66 -20.16 -10.37 -9.82
CA ASP A 66 -19.36 -10.86 -10.96
C ASP A 66 -18.69 -9.76 -11.83
N GLY A 67 -18.78 -8.49 -11.40
CA GLY A 67 -18.22 -7.35 -12.11
C GLY A 67 -16.85 -6.94 -11.59
N MET A 68 -16.01 -6.38 -12.46
CA MET A 68 -14.66 -5.88 -12.09
C MET A 68 -14.65 -4.40 -11.67
N GLN A 69 -15.81 -3.75 -11.62
CA GLN A 69 -15.92 -2.33 -11.30
C GLN A 69 -16.04 -2.07 -9.80
N GLU A 70 -16.60 -3.03 -9.05
CA GLU A 70 -16.85 -2.91 -7.63
C GLU A 70 -16.40 -4.19 -6.92
N PHE A 71 -15.62 -4.04 -5.87
CA PHE A 71 -15.14 -5.14 -5.04
C PHE A 71 -14.80 -4.64 -3.65
N HIS A 72 -14.63 -5.56 -2.71
CA HIS A 72 -14.18 -5.27 -1.37
C HIS A 72 -12.74 -5.72 -1.14
N VAL A 73 -12.02 -4.98 -0.30
CA VAL A 73 -10.65 -5.29 0.12
C VAL A 73 -10.58 -5.22 1.64
N HIS A 74 -9.96 -6.20 2.29
CA HIS A 74 -9.69 -6.14 3.72
C HIS A 74 -8.45 -5.28 3.97
N PHE A 75 -8.58 -4.26 4.82
CA PHE A 75 -7.53 -3.31 5.13
C PHE A 75 -7.26 -3.29 6.63
N HIS A 76 -5.99 -3.47 6.99
CA HIS A 76 -5.52 -3.42 8.37
C HIS A 76 -5.00 -2.02 8.71
N GLY A 77 -5.37 -1.51 9.87
CA GLY A 77 -4.89 -0.22 10.36
C GLY A 77 -3.36 -0.21 10.53
N PRO A 78 -2.66 0.88 10.14
CA PRO A 78 -1.20 0.98 10.26
C PRO A 78 -0.72 0.83 11.71
N ALA A 79 0.42 0.15 11.91
CA ALA A 79 0.98 -0.12 13.24
C ALA A 79 1.30 1.15 14.04
N GLU A 80 1.90 2.14 13.40
CA GLU A 80 2.30 3.40 14.03
C GLU A 80 1.17 4.44 14.08
N SER A 81 -0.08 3.99 14.25
CA SER A 81 -1.27 4.87 14.21
C SER A 81 -2.29 4.48 15.29
N PRO A 82 -3.20 5.40 15.70
CA PRO A 82 -4.29 5.08 16.61
C PRO A 82 -5.29 4.04 16.04
N TYR A 83 -5.18 3.73 14.74
CA TYR A 83 -5.99 2.73 14.04
C TYR A 83 -5.42 1.32 14.11
N HIS A 84 -4.22 1.14 14.71
CA HIS A 84 -3.59 -0.18 14.84
C HIS A 84 -4.52 -1.21 15.46
N GLY A 85 -4.49 -2.43 14.89
CA GLY A 85 -5.35 -3.55 15.31
C GLY A 85 -6.79 -3.48 14.76
N GLY A 86 -7.21 -2.35 14.19
CA GLY A 86 -8.47 -2.25 13.47
C GLY A 86 -8.40 -2.94 12.10
N VAL A 87 -9.49 -3.57 11.69
CA VAL A 87 -9.67 -4.20 10.38
C VAL A 87 -10.94 -3.63 9.75
N TRP A 88 -10.81 -3.17 8.50
CA TRP A 88 -11.92 -2.64 7.74
C TRP A 88 -12.15 -3.39 6.45
N LYS A 89 -13.43 -3.60 6.13
CA LYS A 89 -13.86 -3.97 4.79
C LYS A 89 -13.99 -2.69 3.98
N MET A 90 -13.19 -2.56 2.94
CA MET A 90 -13.16 -1.37 2.09
C MET A 90 -13.88 -1.65 0.78
N LYS A 91 -14.86 -0.82 0.45
CA LYS A 91 -15.48 -0.79 -0.88
C LYS A 91 -14.60 0.01 -1.83
N VAL A 92 -14.28 -0.59 -2.97
CA VAL A 92 -13.53 0.03 -4.05
C VAL A 92 -14.40 0.07 -5.29
N GLU A 93 -14.50 1.24 -5.91
CA GLU A 93 -15.19 1.42 -7.19
C GLU A 93 -14.23 2.00 -8.23
N LEU A 94 -14.06 1.30 -9.35
CA LEU A 94 -13.26 1.73 -10.49
C LEU A 94 -14.17 2.38 -11.54
N PRO A 95 -14.07 3.70 -11.78
CA PRO A 95 -14.95 4.37 -12.73
C PRO A 95 -14.65 3.97 -14.19
N ASP A 96 -15.55 4.30 -15.12
CA ASP A 96 -15.36 4.07 -16.56
C ASP A 96 -14.13 4.75 -17.15
N ALA A 97 -13.77 5.90 -16.60
CA ALA A 97 -12.59 6.66 -17.00
C ALA A 97 -11.31 6.24 -16.26
N TYR A 98 -11.31 5.14 -15.49
CA TYR A 98 -10.10 4.62 -14.87
C TYR A 98 -9.05 4.25 -15.92
N PRO A 99 -7.75 4.57 -15.74
CA PRO A 99 -7.12 5.15 -14.54
C PRO A 99 -7.00 6.69 -14.56
N TYR A 100 -7.59 7.36 -15.56
CA TYR A 100 -7.54 8.83 -15.67
C TYR A 100 -8.41 9.53 -14.62
N LYS A 101 -9.46 8.85 -14.14
CA LYS A 101 -10.13 9.16 -12.87
C LYS A 101 -9.68 8.17 -11.80
N SER A 102 -9.52 8.68 -10.59
CA SER A 102 -9.17 7.90 -9.40
C SER A 102 -10.26 6.89 -9.03
N PRO A 103 -9.90 5.82 -8.32
CA PRO A 103 -10.89 4.94 -7.69
C PRO A 103 -11.64 5.69 -6.57
N SER A 104 -12.91 5.34 -6.36
CA SER A 104 -13.65 5.76 -5.16
C SER A 104 -13.47 4.72 -4.06
N ILE A 105 -13.18 5.18 -2.84
CA ILE A 105 -12.83 4.33 -1.71
C ILE A 105 -13.77 4.64 -0.54
N SER A 106 -14.39 3.62 0.05
CA SER A 106 -15.27 3.77 1.21
C SER A 106 -15.04 2.68 2.25
N PHE A 107 -15.10 3.04 3.53
CA PHE A 107 -15.10 2.11 4.65
C PHE A 107 -16.51 1.55 4.85
N VAL A 108 -16.70 0.24 4.72
CA VAL A 108 -18.03 -0.40 4.89
C VAL A 108 -18.43 -0.41 6.36
N ASN A 109 -17.49 -0.77 7.24
CA ASN A 109 -17.66 -0.64 8.68
C ASN A 109 -17.15 0.74 9.16
N LYS A 110 -17.69 1.23 10.28
CA LYS A 110 -17.50 2.63 10.69
C LYS A 110 -16.04 2.98 10.94
N MET A 111 -15.66 4.18 10.51
CA MET A 111 -14.37 4.80 10.79
C MET A 111 -14.58 6.22 11.33
N TYR A 112 -13.79 6.60 12.32
CA TYR A 112 -13.73 7.96 12.84
C TYR A 112 -12.45 8.63 12.35
N HIS A 113 -12.54 9.46 11.31
CA HIS A 113 -11.39 10.12 10.69
C HIS A 113 -11.82 11.45 10.03
N PRO A 114 -11.02 12.53 10.11
CA PRO A 114 -11.37 13.84 9.54
C PRO A 114 -11.80 13.83 8.07
N ASN A 115 -11.12 13.04 7.23
CA ASN A 115 -11.38 12.94 5.79
C ASN A 115 -12.27 11.77 5.37
N VAL A 116 -12.99 11.16 6.31
CA VAL A 116 -13.95 10.08 6.03
C VAL A 116 -15.34 10.54 6.47
N ASP A 117 -16.32 10.43 5.59
CA ASP A 117 -17.71 10.68 5.96
C ASP A 117 -18.20 9.56 6.90
N GLU A 118 -18.72 9.92 8.07
CA GLU A 118 -19.06 8.94 9.10
C GLU A 118 -20.29 8.09 8.76
N MET A 119 -21.18 8.60 7.91
CA MET A 119 -22.43 7.92 7.55
C MET A 119 -22.24 6.92 6.41
N SER A 120 -21.59 7.35 5.34
CA SER A 120 -21.35 6.56 4.13
C SER A 120 -20.01 5.81 4.14
N GLY A 121 -19.06 6.25 4.98
CA GLY A 121 -17.69 5.74 5.00
C GLY A 121 -16.82 6.24 3.86
N SER A 122 -17.32 7.14 2.99
CA SER A 122 -16.57 7.60 1.83
C SER A 122 -15.32 8.39 2.24
N VAL A 123 -14.18 8.06 1.64
CA VAL A 123 -12.96 8.86 1.72
C VAL A 123 -13.11 10.08 0.80
N CYS A 124 -12.69 11.25 1.29
CA CYS A 124 -12.74 12.48 0.50
C CYS A 124 -12.05 12.34 -0.86
N LEU A 125 -12.83 12.49 -1.93
CA LEU A 125 -12.34 12.32 -3.31
C LEU A 125 -11.24 13.34 -3.66
N ASP A 126 -11.32 14.56 -3.14
CA ASP A 126 -10.30 15.58 -3.38
C ASP A 126 -8.96 15.21 -2.75
N VAL A 127 -8.96 14.54 -1.59
CA VAL A 127 -7.74 14.04 -0.96
C VAL A 127 -7.14 12.88 -1.78
N ILE A 128 -7.97 11.98 -2.31
CA ILE A 128 -7.53 10.92 -3.23
C ILE A 128 -6.91 11.56 -4.48
N ASN A 129 -7.58 12.54 -5.09
CA ASN A 129 -7.15 13.19 -6.32
C ASN A 129 -5.85 13.99 -6.20
N GLN A 130 -5.50 14.46 -5.00
CA GLN A 130 -4.21 15.13 -4.76
C GLN A 130 -3.01 14.18 -4.90
N THR A 131 -3.22 12.89 -4.63
CA THR A 131 -2.17 11.88 -4.69
C THR A 131 -2.28 11.01 -5.94
N TRP A 132 -3.49 10.73 -6.43
CA TRP A 132 -3.71 9.81 -7.54
C TRP A 132 -3.01 10.26 -8.83
N SER A 133 -2.36 9.29 -9.48
CA SER A 133 -1.81 9.43 -10.83
C SER A 133 -2.24 8.22 -11.65
N PRO A 134 -2.57 8.38 -12.95
CA PRO A 134 -2.84 7.25 -13.84
C PRO A 134 -1.67 6.26 -13.95
N MET A 135 -0.46 6.69 -13.56
CA MET A 135 0.75 5.87 -13.54
C MET A 135 0.87 5.00 -12.28
N PHE A 136 0.05 5.23 -11.25
CA PHE A 136 0.10 4.45 -10.02
C PHE A 136 -0.69 3.15 -10.18
N ASP A 137 -0.10 2.06 -9.68
CA ASP A 137 -0.80 0.80 -9.51
C ASP A 137 -1.86 0.94 -8.40
N LEU A 138 -2.97 0.21 -8.53
CA LEU A 138 -4.07 0.22 -7.56
C LEU A 138 -3.62 -0.21 -6.14
N THR A 139 -2.64 -1.10 -6.03
CA THR A 139 -2.07 -1.54 -4.73
C THR A 139 -1.53 -0.37 -3.90
N ASN A 140 -1.01 0.68 -4.55
CA ASN A 140 -0.53 1.89 -3.87
C ASN A 140 -1.60 2.59 -3.03
N VAL A 141 -2.89 2.40 -3.35
CA VAL A 141 -3.99 2.91 -2.52
C VAL A 141 -3.91 2.35 -1.10
N PHE A 142 -3.63 1.06 -0.97
CA PHE A 142 -3.59 0.34 0.30
C PHE A 142 -2.21 0.34 0.95
N GLU A 143 -1.14 0.31 0.14
CA GLU A 143 0.24 0.25 0.64
C GLU A 143 0.76 1.61 1.08
N VAL A 144 0.31 2.70 0.45
CA VAL A 144 0.87 4.04 0.65
C VAL A 144 -0.20 5.05 1.01
N PHE A 145 -1.18 5.26 0.16
CA PHE A 145 -2.11 6.39 0.30
C PHE A 145 -2.93 6.31 1.58
N LEU A 146 -3.63 5.20 1.83
CA LEU A 146 -4.46 5.03 3.02
C LEU A 146 -3.63 5.06 4.32
N PRO A 147 -2.51 4.33 4.45
CA PRO A 147 -1.65 4.44 5.62
C PRO A 147 -1.20 5.87 5.92
N GLN A 148 -0.76 6.61 4.89
CA GLN A 148 -0.33 8.00 5.05
C GLN A 148 -1.48 8.92 5.44
N LEU A 149 -2.67 8.73 4.87
CA LEU A 149 -3.86 9.50 5.23
C LEU A 149 -4.23 9.30 6.71
N LEU A 150 -4.19 8.05 7.19
CA LEU A 150 -4.53 7.71 8.58
C LEU A 150 -3.52 8.26 9.59
N LEU A 151 -2.24 8.34 9.21
CA LEU A 151 -1.18 8.97 10.01
C LEU A 151 -1.30 10.50 10.04
N TYR A 152 -1.56 11.09 8.87
CA TYR A 152 -1.53 12.53 8.65
C TYR A 152 -2.82 13.01 7.96
N PRO A 153 -3.93 13.15 8.72
CA PRO A 153 -5.19 13.65 8.16
C PRO A 153 -5.04 15.07 7.61
N ASN A 154 -5.78 15.41 6.54
CA ASN A 154 -5.85 16.76 6.01
C ASN A 154 -6.95 17.58 6.73
N PRO A 155 -6.61 18.58 7.57
CA PRO A 155 -7.60 19.32 8.34
C PRO A 155 -8.26 20.48 7.57
N SER A 156 -7.83 20.76 6.33
CA SER A 156 -8.21 22.00 5.62
C SER A 156 -9.67 22.02 5.15
N ASP A 157 -10.23 20.85 4.85
CA ASP A 157 -11.64 20.67 4.50
C ASP A 157 -12.12 19.24 4.88
N PRO A 158 -12.50 19.03 6.16
CA PRO A 158 -12.83 17.70 6.66
C PRO A 158 -14.27 17.30 6.31
N LEU A 159 -14.47 16.02 5.97
CA LEU A 159 -15.81 15.43 5.87
C LEU A 159 -16.41 15.19 7.26
N ASN A 160 -15.58 14.86 8.25
CA ASN A 160 -15.97 14.75 9.65
C ASN A 160 -15.40 15.93 10.45
N GLY A 161 -16.22 17.00 10.56
CA GLY A 161 -15.86 18.20 11.30
C GLY A 161 -15.65 17.96 12.80
N GLU A 162 -16.36 16.99 13.42
CA GLU A 162 -16.16 16.65 14.83
C GLU A 162 -14.77 16.04 15.05
N ALA A 163 -14.40 15.05 14.22
CA ALA A 163 -13.09 14.40 14.28
C ALA A 163 -11.96 15.42 14.07
N ALA A 164 -12.10 16.31 13.08
CA ALA A 164 -11.12 17.36 12.82
C ALA A 164 -10.98 18.34 14.00
N ALA A 165 -12.11 18.84 14.52
CA ALA A 165 -12.10 19.78 15.64
C ALA A 165 -11.53 19.14 16.92
N LEU A 166 -11.86 17.88 17.20
CA LEU A 166 -11.33 17.15 18.35
C LEU A 166 -9.82 16.94 18.18
N MET A 167 -9.36 16.49 17.01
CA MET A 167 -7.94 16.30 16.70
C MET A 167 -7.13 17.57 16.90
N MET A 168 -7.65 18.73 16.46
CA MET A 168 -6.97 20.02 16.60
C MET A 168 -6.96 20.53 18.04
N ARG A 169 -8.04 20.30 18.80
CA ARG A 169 -8.17 20.79 20.18
C ARG A 169 -7.43 19.92 21.19
N ASP A 170 -7.53 18.60 21.03
CA ASP A 170 -7.02 17.60 21.98
C ASP A 170 -6.71 16.30 21.23
N ARG A 171 -5.45 16.17 20.81
CA ARG A 171 -4.95 15.02 20.06
C ARG A 171 -5.11 13.72 20.85
N THR A 172 -4.88 13.73 22.16
CA THR A 172 -4.98 12.53 23.00
C THR A 172 -6.42 12.05 23.10
N ALA A 173 -7.38 12.96 23.28
CA ALA A 173 -8.80 12.60 23.28
C ALA A 173 -9.27 12.08 21.92
N TYR A 174 -8.76 12.66 20.82
CA TYR A 174 -9.02 12.15 19.47
C TYR A 174 -8.51 10.72 19.29
N GLU A 175 -7.26 10.44 19.65
CA GLU A 175 -6.68 9.11 19.53
C GLU A 175 -7.41 8.08 20.39
N GLN A 176 -7.85 8.47 21.58
CA GLN A 176 -8.68 7.62 22.43
C GLN A 176 -10.04 7.30 21.78
N ARG A 177 -10.70 8.30 21.18
CA ARG A 177 -11.95 8.10 20.45
C ARG A 177 -11.78 7.19 19.23
N VAL A 178 -10.68 7.34 18.49
CA VAL A 178 -10.33 6.45 17.37
C VAL A 178 -10.21 5.00 17.84
N LYS A 179 -9.48 4.76 18.94
CA LYS A 179 -9.32 3.41 19.51
C LYS A 179 -10.66 2.81 19.94
N GLU A 180 -11.53 3.60 20.57
CA GLU A 180 -12.89 3.17 20.94
C GLU A 180 -13.72 2.78 19.71
N TYR A 181 -13.62 3.53 18.62
CA TYR A 181 -14.27 3.18 17.36
C TYR A 181 -13.72 1.88 16.77
N CYS A 182 -12.40 1.69 16.79
CA CYS A 182 -11.77 0.46 16.29
C CYS A 182 -12.27 -0.77 17.07
N GLN A 183 -12.29 -0.68 18.40
CA GLN A 183 -12.79 -1.76 19.27
C GLN A 183 -14.27 -2.06 19.09
N LYS A 184 -15.07 -1.07 18.67
CA LYS A 184 -16.52 -1.22 18.54
C LYS A 184 -16.96 -1.66 17.15
N TYR A 185 -16.24 -1.27 16.10
CA TYR A 185 -16.72 -1.40 14.72
C TYR A 185 -15.71 -2.02 13.76
N ALA A 186 -14.46 -2.27 14.16
CA ALA A 186 -13.39 -2.71 13.28
C ALA A 186 -12.62 -3.91 13.83
N LYS A 187 -13.32 -4.86 14.47
CA LYS A 187 -12.68 -6.11 14.89
C LYS A 187 -12.49 -7.05 13.70
N PRO A 188 -11.43 -7.89 13.70
CA PRO A 188 -11.23 -8.91 12.67
C PRO A 188 -12.46 -9.83 12.49
N GLU A 189 -13.10 -10.20 13.60
CA GLU A 189 -14.29 -11.04 13.65
C GLU A 189 -15.48 -10.43 12.89
N ASP A 190 -15.67 -9.11 13.00
CA ASP A 190 -16.80 -8.39 12.38
C ASP A 190 -16.69 -8.34 10.86
N VAL A 191 -15.47 -8.47 10.34
CA VAL A 191 -15.16 -8.39 8.91
C VAL A 191 -14.98 -9.79 8.29
N GLY A 192 -15.06 -10.86 9.10
CA GLY A 192 -14.83 -12.23 8.65
C GLY A 192 -13.37 -12.47 8.27
N ALA A 193 -12.43 -11.75 8.89
CA ALA A 193 -11.01 -12.06 8.83
C ALA A 193 -10.73 -13.16 9.87
N SER A 194 -10.24 -14.32 9.44
CA SER A 194 -9.76 -15.35 10.37
C SER A 194 -8.50 -14.83 11.07
N PRO A 195 -8.31 -15.08 12.38
CA PRO A 195 -7.06 -14.79 13.04
C PRO A 195 -6.00 -15.75 12.50
N GLU A 196 -5.23 -15.32 11.50
CA GLU A 196 -4.01 -16.03 11.10
C GLU A 196 -2.85 -15.63 12.01
N GLU A 197 -2.02 -16.63 12.27
CA GLU A 197 -1.15 -16.84 13.42
C GLU A 197 -0.11 -15.72 13.59
N GLN A 198 -0.08 -15.09 14.77
CA GLN A 198 1.14 -14.44 15.24
C GLN A 198 2.19 -15.53 15.40
N SER A 199 3.11 -15.61 14.44
CA SER A 199 4.39 -16.30 14.58
C SER A 199 5.11 -15.69 15.78
N SER A 200 4.95 -16.34 16.94
CA SER A 200 5.71 -16.08 18.14
C SER A 200 7.08 -16.73 17.97
N ASP A 201 8.00 -16.02 17.33
CA ASP A 201 9.44 -16.25 17.52
C ASP A 201 9.77 -15.80 18.94
N GLU A 202 9.57 -16.68 19.92
CA GLU A 202 10.22 -16.55 21.22
C GLU A 202 11.65 -17.09 21.11
N GLU A 203 12.60 -16.19 21.33
CA GLU A 203 14.02 -16.44 21.39
C GLU A 203 14.36 -17.55 22.41
N LEU A 204 15.00 -18.62 21.95
CA LEU A 204 15.66 -19.58 22.85
C LEU A 204 17.04 -19.02 23.21
N SER A 205 17.13 -18.50 24.44
CA SER A 205 18.36 -18.08 25.10
C SER A 205 19.31 -19.25 25.34
N ASP A 206 20.58 -18.99 25.02
CA ASP A 206 21.82 -19.67 25.38
C ASP A 206 21.79 -20.44 26.73
N ALA A 207 22.17 -21.71 26.71
CA ALA A 207 22.64 -22.42 27.91
C ALA A 207 23.71 -23.44 27.55
N GLU A 208 24.80 -23.34 28.30
CA GLU A 208 26.15 -23.80 28.02
C GLU A 208 26.32 -25.32 27.97
N TYR A 209 27.21 -25.77 27.09
CA TYR A 209 27.79 -27.12 27.11
C TYR A 209 28.74 -27.21 28.31
N ASP A 210 28.34 -27.91 29.37
CA ASP A 210 29.29 -28.48 30.33
C ASP A 210 29.26 -30.01 30.20
N SER A 211 30.42 -30.54 29.86
CA SER A 211 30.68 -31.95 29.58
C SER A 211 31.50 -32.48 30.73
N ASP A 212 30.88 -33.21 31.65
CA ASP A 212 31.61 -34.09 32.57
C ASP A 212 30.84 -35.41 32.74
N ASP A 213 31.44 -36.45 32.18
CA ASP A 213 31.01 -37.84 32.19
C ASP A 213 32.15 -38.65 32.82
N GLU A 214 32.09 -38.98 34.11
CA GLU A 214 32.98 -39.97 34.74
C GLU A 214 32.27 -40.66 35.95
N ALA A 215 31.78 -41.85 35.65
CA ALA A 215 31.94 -43.10 36.40
C ALA A 215 31.44 -43.27 37.86
N MET A 216 30.46 -44.17 37.97
CA MET A 216 30.15 -45.12 39.04
C MET A 216 31.33 -45.59 39.92
N ALA A 217 31.15 -45.59 41.26
CA ALA A 217 31.39 -46.75 42.13
C ALA A 217 31.03 -46.52 43.62
N GLY A 218 30.04 -47.27 44.11
CA GLY A 218 30.10 -47.98 45.41
C GLY A 218 29.63 -47.26 46.70
N PRO A 219 28.67 -47.83 47.45
CA PRO A 219 28.35 -47.40 48.80
C PRO A 219 29.09 -48.25 49.86
N VAL A 220 29.62 -47.61 50.91
CA VAL A 220 29.95 -48.29 52.19
C VAL A 220 29.71 -47.33 53.36
N ASP A 221 28.67 -47.64 54.14
CA ASP A 221 28.29 -47.13 55.48
C ASP A 221 29.34 -47.39 56.58
N PRO A 222 29.14 -47.00 57.86
CA PRO A 222 28.35 -45.90 58.44
C PRO A 222 29.18 -44.93 59.32
#